data_AF-A0A381TQD2-F1
#
_entry.id   AF-A0A381TQD2-F1
#
_cell.length_a   1.000
_cell.length_b   1.000
_cell.length_c   1.000
_cell.angle_alpha   90.00
_cell.angle_beta   90.00
_cell.angle_gamma   90.00
#
_symmetry.space_group_name_H-M   'P 1'
#
loop_
_entity.id
_entity.type
_entity.pdbx_description
1 polymer ?
#
loop_
_entity_poly.entity_id
_entity_poly.type
_entity_poly.pdbx_seq_one_letter_code
_entity_poly.pdbx_strand_id
1 'polypeptide(L)'
;VEEHLDLCIDAGLEISGINAEVMPGQWEYQIGPLGPLASGDQMWLSRWLLYRISEDYGVSATLHPKPVKGDWNGAGAHTNFSTKAMREAGGIAIIEDACEKLSQKHPEHIAVYGAHNEERLTGLHETCSINEFRYGVSDRGASIRIPMQTSKDGYGYLEDRRPSANMDPYLVCAILLETTCD
;
A
#
# COMPACT_ATOMS: atom_id res chain seq x y z
N VAL A 1 0.11 4.07 19.54
CA VAL A 1 1.00 3.77 18.38
C VAL A 1 2.15 2.92 18.84
N GLU A 2 3.01 3.39 19.74
CA GLU A 2 4.11 2.58 20.29
C GLU A 2 3.62 1.24 20.87
N GLU A 3 2.56 1.25 21.68
CA GLU A 3 2.00 0.00 22.21
C GLU A 3 1.39 -0.91 21.14
N HIS A 4 0.90 -0.35 20.03
CA HIS A 4 0.43 -1.18 18.89
C HIS A 4 1.61 -1.87 18.20
N LEU A 5 2.73 -1.16 18.04
CA LEU A 5 3.98 -1.73 17.53
C LEU A 5 4.47 -2.88 18.43
N ASP A 6 4.55 -2.65 19.74
CA ASP A 6 4.99 -3.67 20.71
C ASP A 6 4.08 -4.91 20.65
N LEU A 7 2.75 -4.72 20.63
CA LEU A 7 1.79 -5.83 20.52
C LEU A 7 1.92 -6.60 19.20
N CYS A 8 2.22 -5.92 18.10
CA CYS A 8 2.46 -6.60 16.82
C CYS A 8 3.73 -7.45 16.87
N ILE A 9 4.81 -6.96 17.48
CA ILE A 9 6.06 -7.70 17.68
C ILE A 9 5.81 -8.93 18.58
N ASP A 10 5.12 -8.73 19.71
CA ASP A 10 4.81 -9.81 20.66
C ASP A 10 3.91 -10.89 20.06
N ALA A 11 2.99 -10.50 19.17
CA ALA A 11 2.14 -11.42 18.42
C ALA A 11 2.88 -12.14 17.28
N GLY A 12 4.15 -11.83 17.02
CA GLY A 12 4.95 -12.41 15.95
C GLY A 12 4.56 -11.93 14.55
N LEU A 13 3.98 -10.74 14.44
CA LEU A 13 3.71 -10.11 13.15
C LEU A 13 4.99 -9.46 12.61
N GLU A 14 5.18 -9.53 11.29
CA GLU A 14 6.30 -8.98 10.54
C GLU A 14 6.11 -7.47 10.35
N ILE A 15 6.07 -6.72 11.46
CA ILE A 15 6.02 -5.26 11.42
C ILE A 15 7.41 -4.69 11.16
N SER A 16 7.55 -3.91 10.09
CA SER A 16 8.84 -3.36 9.65
C SER A 16 9.08 -1.91 10.09
N GLY A 17 8.04 -1.21 10.53
CA GLY A 17 8.17 0.16 11.00
C GLY A 17 6.85 0.85 11.30
N ILE A 18 6.99 2.07 11.84
CA ILE A 18 5.92 3.03 12.09
C ILE A 18 6.42 4.45 11.78
N ASN A 19 5.51 5.34 11.40
CA ASN A 19 5.80 6.78 11.32
C ASN A 19 4.52 7.61 11.53
N ALA A 20 4.70 8.84 12.01
CA ALA A 20 3.65 9.85 11.92
C ALA A 20 3.47 10.28 10.46
N GLU A 21 2.22 10.47 10.04
CA GLU A 21 1.89 10.90 8.68
C GLU A 21 1.66 12.42 8.60
N VAL A 22 1.40 12.90 7.38
CA VAL A 22 1.27 14.34 7.08
C VAL A 22 0.13 15.01 7.86
N MET A 23 -1.03 14.35 7.97
CA MET A 23 -2.17 14.92 8.69
C MET A 23 -2.01 14.74 10.20
N PRO A 24 -2.25 15.78 11.04
CA PRO A 24 -2.24 15.63 12.50
C PRO A 24 -3.20 14.53 12.96
N GLY A 25 -2.67 13.56 13.71
CA GLY A 25 -3.43 12.38 14.18
C GLY A 25 -3.46 11.21 13.20
N GLN A 26 -2.85 11.34 12.02
CA GLN A 26 -2.64 10.26 11.06
C GLN A 26 -1.30 9.55 11.33
N TRP A 27 -1.30 8.23 11.19
CA TRP A 27 -0.14 7.37 11.44
C TRP A 27 -0.08 6.26 10.41
N GLU A 28 1.12 5.75 10.14
CA GLU A 28 1.37 4.60 9.29
C GLU A 28 2.14 3.53 10.09
N TYR A 29 1.88 2.27 9.75
CA TYR A 29 2.70 1.11 10.12
C TYR A 29 2.83 0.21 8.89
N GLN A 30 3.95 -0.51 8.79
CA GLN A 30 4.26 -1.35 7.64
C GLN A 30 4.32 -2.83 8.05
N ILE A 31 3.63 -3.69 7.30
CA ILE A 31 3.67 -5.16 7.45
C ILE A 31 4.41 -5.76 6.25
N GLY A 32 5.37 -6.64 6.52
CA GLY A 32 6.16 -7.35 5.52
C GLY A 32 7.66 -7.07 5.61
N PRO A 33 8.46 -7.73 4.74
CA PRO A 33 8.04 -8.46 3.54
C PRO A 33 7.54 -9.90 3.80
N LEU A 34 6.43 -10.28 3.15
CA LEU A 34 5.80 -11.60 3.30
C LEU A 34 5.26 -12.14 1.97
N GLY A 35 4.91 -13.43 1.95
CA GLY A 35 4.11 -14.02 0.88
C GLY A 35 2.65 -13.52 0.92
N PRO A 36 1.90 -13.63 -0.19
CA PRO A 36 0.61 -12.96 -0.36
C PRO A 36 -0.45 -13.34 0.69
N LEU A 37 -0.54 -14.63 1.05
CA LEU A 37 -1.49 -15.08 2.08
C LEU A 37 -1.11 -14.53 3.46
N ALA A 38 0.16 -14.66 3.84
CA ALA A 38 0.65 -14.15 5.13
C ALA A 38 0.55 -12.62 5.24
N SER A 39 0.77 -11.88 4.14
CA SER A 39 0.53 -10.43 4.10
C SER A 39 -0.93 -10.10 4.40
N GLY A 40 -1.87 -10.86 3.84
CA GLY A 40 -3.30 -10.73 4.14
C GLY A 40 -3.63 -11.03 5.60
N ASP A 41 -3.18 -12.19 6.09
CA ASP A 41 -3.42 -12.65 7.47
C ASP A 41 -2.92 -11.62 8.49
N GLN A 42 -1.65 -11.19 8.33
CA GLN A 42 -1.01 -10.31 9.29
C GLN A 42 -1.53 -8.88 9.23
N MET A 43 -1.88 -8.37 8.04
CA MET A 43 -2.51 -7.04 7.92
C MET A 43 -3.89 -7.01 8.61
N TRP A 44 -4.67 -8.09 8.52
CA TRP A 44 -5.94 -8.16 9.24
C TRP A 44 -5.76 -8.25 10.76
N LEU A 45 -4.81 -9.07 11.23
CA LEU A 45 -4.49 -9.17 12.65
C LEU A 45 -3.93 -7.85 13.21
N SER A 46 -3.05 -7.16 12.48
CA SER A 46 -2.51 -5.86 12.89
C SER A 46 -3.61 -4.79 12.97
N ARG A 47 -4.57 -4.80 12.05
CA ARG A 47 -5.75 -3.90 12.09
C ARG A 47 -6.65 -4.22 13.30
N TRP A 48 -6.87 -5.49 13.60
CA TRP A 48 -7.63 -5.88 14.78
C TRP A 48 -6.96 -5.39 16.07
N LEU A 49 -5.64 -5.57 16.20
CA LEU A 49 -4.87 -5.06 17.34
C LEU A 49 -4.98 -3.54 17.44
N LEU A 50 -4.89 -2.81 16.32
CA LEU A 50 -5.05 -1.35 16.28
C LEU A 50 -6.39 -0.91 16.87
N TYR A 51 -7.49 -1.55 16.49
CA TYR A 51 -8.80 -1.24 17.04
C TYR A 51 -8.89 -1.62 18.52
N ARG A 52 -8.43 -2.82 18.87
CA ARG A 52 -8.51 -3.34 20.24
C ARG A 52 -7.77 -2.45 21.23
N ILE A 53 -6.54 -2.02 20.90
CA ILE A 53 -5.77 -1.13 21.78
C ILE A 53 -6.36 0.29 21.82
N SER A 54 -6.96 0.77 20.73
CA SER A 54 -7.61 2.08 20.70
C SER A 54 -8.74 2.20 21.73
N GLU A 55 -9.45 1.10 22.02
CA GLU A 55 -10.49 1.04 23.05
C GLU A 55 -9.95 1.36 24.45
N ASP A 56 -8.75 0.86 24.79
CA ASP A 56 -8.15 1.07 26.11
C ASP A 56 -7.74 2.54 26.32
N TYR A 57 -7.48 3.26 25.23
CA TYR A 57 -7.17 4.69 25.23
C TYR A 57 -8.40 5.59 25.03
N GLY A 58 -9.59 5.03 24.83
CA GLY A 58 -10.81 5.79 24.58
C GLY A 58 -10.78 6.58 23.26
N VAL A 59 -10.04 6.11 22.27
CA VAL A 59 -9.94 6.72 20.93
C VAL A 59 -10.44 5.75 19.85
N SER A 60 -10.69 6.28 18.65
CA SER A 60 -11.09 5.47 17.49
C SER A 60 -10.09 5.61 16.36
N ALA A 61 -9.62 4.49 15.82
CA ALA A 61 -8.93 4.47 14.52
C ALA A 61 -9.95 4.42 13.37
N THR A 62 -9.62 4.99 12.22
CA THR A 62 -10.41 4.87 10.99
C THR A 62 -9.51 4.58 9.81
N LEU A 63 -9.96 3.70 8.92
CA LEU A 63 -9.29 3.38 7.66
C LEU A 63 -9.98 4.06 6.47
N HIS A 64 -10.88 5.03 6.71
CA HIS A 64 -11.53 5.77 5.64
C HIS A 64 -10.47 6.47 4.76
N PRO A 65 -10.52 6.34 3.42
CA PRO A 65 -9.49 6.92 2.53
C PRO A 65 -9.37 8.44 2.61
N LYS A 66 -10.44 9.13 3.01
CA LYS A 66 -10.47 10.58 3.16
C LYS A 66 -11.25 10.95 4.44
N PRO A 67 -10.62 10.82 5.63
CA PRO A 67 -11.35 10.99 6.89
C PRO A 67 -11.77 12.45 7.13
N VAL A 68 -11.01 13.41 6.60
CA VAL A 68 -11.33 14.83 6.66
C VAL A 68 -11.33 15.41 5.24
N LYS A 69 -12.43 16.07 4.86
CA LYS A 69 -12.58 16.73 3.56
C LYS A 69 -11.76 18.02 3.49
N GLY A 70 -11.42 18.42 2.27
CA GLY A 70 -10.62 19.63 2.01
C GLY A 70 -9.13 19.34 1.89
N ASP A 71 -8.32 20.31 2.32
CA ASP A 71 -6.87 20.40 2.13
C ASP A 71 -6.08 19.56 3.16
N TRP A 72 -6.53 18.32 3.37
CA TRP A 72 -5.90 17.34 4.26
C TRP A 72 -5.56 16.08 3.49
N ASN A 73 -4.47 15.40 3.83
CA ASN A 73 -4.09 14.15 3.18
C ASN A 73 -5.17 13.08 3.35
N GLY A 74 -5.27 12.19 2.37
CA GLY A 74 -6.01 10.95 2.52
C GLY A 74 -5.16 9.84 3.13
N ALA A 75 -5.78 8.68 3.39
CA ALA A 75 -5.12 7.49 3.89
C ALA A 75 -5.09 6.40 2.81
N GLY A 76 -3.89 5.97 2.42
CA GLY A 76 -3.67 4.87 1.48
C GLY A 76 -3.17 3.61 2.18
N ALA A 77 -3.08 2.51 1.44
CA ALA A 77 -2.37 1.30 1.84
C ALA A 77 -1.40 0.90 0.73
N HIS A 78 -0.31 1.66 0.59
CA HIS A 78 0.66 1.41 -0.46
C HIS A 78 1.19 -0.03 -0.37
N THR A 79 1.17 -0.74 -1.50
CA THR A 79 1.54 -2.16 -1.55
C THR A 79 2.83 -2.34 -2.33
N ASN A 80 3.88 -2.74 -1.62
CA ASN A 80 5.16 -3.09 -2.23
C ASN A 80 5.10 -4.52 -2.77
N PHE A 81 5.50 -4.72 -4.02
CA PHE A 81 5.38 -6.01 -4.70
C PHE A 81 6.66 -6.38 -5.46
N SER A 82 7.08 -7.64 -5.32
CA SER A 82 8.14 -8.22 -6.13
C SER A 82 8.00 -9.73 -6.31
N THR A 83 8.35 -10.23 -7.49
CA THR A 83 8.60 -11.66 -7.73
C THR A 83 10.07 -11.99 -7.54
N LYS A 84 10.44 -13.27 -7.58
CA LYS A 84 11.86 -13.69 -7.54
C LYS A 84 12.66 -13.03 -8.67
N ALA A 85 12.12 -13.04 -9.90
CA ALA A 85 12.79 -12.46 -11.06
C ALA A 85 12.97 -10.94 -10.95
N MET A 86 12.02 -10.22 -10.33
CA MET A 86 12.16 -8.78 -10.09
C MET A 86 13.32 -8.45 -9.14
N ARG A 87 13.66 -9.35 -8.21
CA ARG A 87 14.72 -9.17 -7.21
C ARG A 87 16.11 -9.63 -7.68
N GLU A 88 16.21 -10.24 -8.85
CA GLU A 88 17.48 -10.69 -9.43
C GLU A 88 18.03 -9.64 -10.40
N ALA A 89 19.35 -9.64 -10.66
CA ALA A 89 19.99 -8.65 -11.53
C ALA A 89 19.32 -8.56 -12.91
N GLY A 90 18.98 -7.33 -13.34
CA GLY A 90 18.19 -7.08 -14.55
C GLY A 90 16.68 -7.14 -14.33
N GLY A 91 16.22 -7.40 -13.10
CA GLY A 91 14.81 -7.47 -12.72
C GLY A 91 14.01 -6.18 -12.93
N ILE A 92 14.67 -5.04 -13.16
CA ILE A 92 14.01 -3.77 -13.54
C ILE A 92 13.13 -3.93 -14.79
N ALA A 93 13.56 -4.72 -15.78
CA ALA A 93 12.77 -4.95 -16.99
C ALA A 93 11.48 -5.74 -16.68
N ILE A 94 11.54 -6.65 -15.69
CA ILE A 94 10.37 -7.41 -15.22
C ILE A 94 9.42 -6.50 -14.42
N ILE A 95 9.97 -5.52 -13.70
CA ILE A 95 9.19 -4.50 -12.98
C ILE A 95 8.46 -3.59 -13.98
N GLU A 96 9.13 -3.15 -15.05
CA GLU A 96 8.54 -2.33 -16.10
C GLU A 96 7.44 -3.11 -16.85
N ASP A 97 7.68 -4.37 -17.22
CA ASP A 97 6.65 -5.25 -17.81
C ASP A 97 5.43 -5.40 -16.90
N ALA A 98 5.63 -5.61 -15.59
CA ALA A 98 4.54 -5.65 -14.63
C ALA A 98 3.77 -4.31 -14.56
N CYS A 99 4.46 -3.17 -14.62
CA CYS A 99 3.79 -1.86 -14.69
C CYS A 99 2.93 -1.72 -15.95
N GLU A 100 3.40 -2.20 -17.09
CA GLU A 100 2.63 -2.21 -18.34
C GLU A 100 1.38 -3.08 -18.23
N LYS A 101 1.51 -4.31 -17.69
CA LYS A 101 0.35 -5.19 -17.43
C LYS A 101 -0.69 -4.53 -16.50
N LEU A 102 -0.22 -3.88 -15.42
CA LEU A 102 -1.08 -3.16 -14.46
C LEU A 102 -1.80 -1.96 -15.08
N SER A 103 -1.19 -1.31 -16.09
CA SER A 103 -1.81 -0.20 -16.81
C SER A 103 -3.05 -0.65 -17.60
N GLN A 104 -2.99 -1.84 -18.20
CA GLN A 104 -4.07 -2.39 -19.02
C GLN A 104 -5.27 -2.87 -18.21
N LYS A 105 -5.05 -3.20 -16.93
CA LYS A 105 -6.10 -3.63 -15.99
C LYS A 105 -6.40 -2.59 -14.90
N HIS A 106 -6.12 -1.31 -15.15
CA HIS A 106 -6.29 -0.28 -14.14
C HIS A 106 -7.71 -0.22 -13.55
N PRO A 107 -8.80 -0.25 -14.34
CA PRO A 107 -10.16 -0.23 -13.81
C PRO A 107 -10.49 -1.43 -12.91
N GLU A 108 -10.03 -2.64 -13.27
CA GLU A 108 -10.25 -3.86 -12.50
C GLU A 108 -9.56 -3.79 -11.14
N HIS A 109 -8.33 -3.24 -11.10
CA HIS A 109 -7.62 -2.98 -9.85
C HIS A 109 -8.34 -1.94 -8.99
N ILE A 110 -8.76 -0.80 -9.56
CA ILE A 110 -9.48 0.23 -8.81
C ILE A 110 -10.77 -0.31 -8.19
N ALA A 111 -11.49 -1.20 -8.89
CA ALA A 111 -12.73 -1.80 -8.39
C ALA A 111 -12.57 -2.61 -7.09
N VAL A 112 -11.37 -3.13 -6.79
CA VAL A 112 -11.08 -3.90 -5.57
C VAL A 112 -10.16 -3.18 -4.59
N TYR A 113 -9.71 -1.97 -4.90
CA TYR A 113 -8.73 -1.20 -4.12
C TYR A 113 -9.34 -0.39 -2.96
N GLY A 114 -10.53 -0.76 -2.52
CA GLY A 114 -11.23 -0.19 -1.36
C GLY A 114 -12.28 0.85 -1.73
N ALA A 115 -13.32 0.94 -0.90
CA ALA A 115 -14.45 1.85 -1.13
C ALA A 115 -14.07 3.31 -0.88
N HIS A 116 -14.74 4.24 -1.57
CA HIS A 116 -14.56 5.70 -1.45
C HIS A 116 -13.18 6.22 -1.87
N ASN A 117 -12.44 5.44 -2.66
CA ASN A 117 -11.09 5.80 -3.09
C ASN A 117 -11.07 7.01 -4.03
N GLU A 118 -12.18 7.32 -4.70
CA GLU A 118 -12.40 8.52 -5.52
C GLU A 118 -12.29 9.82 -4.71
N GLU A 119 -12.57 9.77 -3.40
CA GLU A 119 -12.39 10.92 -2.50
C GLU A 119 -10.92 11.20 -2.18
N ARG A 120 -10.04 10.21 -2.40
CA ARG A 120 -8.60 10.27 -2.13
C ARG A 120 -7.77 10.47 -3.38
N LEU A 121 -8.00 9.67 -4.42
CA LEU A 121 -7.24 9.64 -5.67
C LEU A 121 -7.69 10.76 -6.62
N THR A 122 -7.35 12.00 -6.28
CA THR A 122 -7.79 13.20 -7.00
C THR A 122 -6.71 13.81 -7.90
N GLY A 123 -5.47 13.30 -7.83
CA GLY A 123 -4.31 13.95 -8.45
C GLY A 123 -3.63 14.99 -7.55
N LEU A 124 -4.23 15.32 -6.40
CA LEU A 124 -3.67 16.22 -5.39
C LEU A 124 -3.09 15.39 -4.22
N HIS A 125 -2.33 16.04 -3.33
CA HIS A 125 -1.79 15.44 -2.11
C HIS A 125 -1.02 14.12 -2.32
N GLU A 126 -0.08 14.11 -3.26
CA GLU A 126 0.77 12.94 -3.55
C GLU A 126 0.00 11.70 -4.04
N THR A 127 -1.12 11.92 -4.75
CA THR A 127 -1.90 10.86 -5.41
C THR A 127 -1.97 11.07 -6.92
N CYS A 128 -2.20 9.98 -7.65
CA CYS A 128 -2.62 10.03 -9.05
C CYS A 128 -4.16 10.13 -9.12
N SER A 129 -4.70 10.72 -10.18
CA SER A 129 -6.15 10.69 -10.45
C SER A 129 -6.63 9.25 -10.56
N ILE A 130 -7.81 8.94 -10.01
CA ILE A 130 -8.43 7.60 -10.07
C ILE A 130 -8.71 7.10 -11.49
N ASN A 131 -8.74 8.01 -12.47
CA ASN A 131 -9.02 7.68 -13.88
C ASN A 131 -7.75 7.58 -14.73
N GLU A 132 -6.57 7.84 -14.15
CA GLU A 132 -5.31 7.88 -14.87
C GLU A 132 -4.32 6.88 -14.28
N PHE A 133 -3.67 6.11 -15.15
CA PHE A 133 -2.54 5.28 -14.75
C PHE A 133 -1.23 5.90 -15.22
N ARG A 134 -0.28 6.01 -14.30
CA ARG A 134 1.11 6.42 -14.58
C ARG A 134 2.04 5.64 -13.67
N TYR A 135 3.21 5.30 -14.17
CA TYR A 135 4.31 4.82 -13.33
C TYR A 135 5.56 5.66 -13.58
N GLY A 136 6.42 5.76 -12.57
CA GLY A 136 7.62 6.58 -12.66
C GLY A 136 8.64 6.28 -11.58
N VAL A 137 9.90 6.56 -11.89
CA VAL A 137 11.00 6.41 -10.95
C VAL A 137 10.94 7.54 -9.92
N SER A 138 10.79 7.18 -8.65
CA SER A 138 10.67 8.11 -7.52
C SER A 138 9.51 9.11 -7.63
N ASP A 139 8.52 8.86 -8.49
CA ASP A 139 7.36 9.74 -8.68
C ASP A 139 6.28 9.45 -7.64
N ARG A 140 6.11 10.39 -6.70
CA ARG A 140 5.04 10.36 -5.68
C ARG A 140 3.70 10.90 -6.19
N GLY A 141 3.57 11.30 -7.44
CA GLY A 141 2.29 11.61 -8.09
C GLY A 141 1.79 10.48 -8.99
N ALA A 142 2.58 9.41 -9.16
CA ALA A 142 2.25 8.28 -9.99
C ALA A 142 1.34 7.26 -9.27
N SER A 143 0.63 6.45 -10.06
CA SER A 143 -0.11 5.29 -9.57
C SER A 143 0.84 4.22 -9.04
N ILE A 144 1.90 3.91 -9.80
CA ILE A 144 2.97 3.00 -9.39
C ILE A 144 4.27 3.79 -9.26
N ARG A 145 4.96 3.65 -8.14
CA ARG A 145 6.30 4.22 -7.95
C ARG A 145 7.34 3.12 -8.03
N ILE A 146 8.35 3.32 -8.87
CA ILE A 146 9.57 2.51 -8.84
C ILE A 146 10.55 3.22 -7.90
N PRO A 147 10.95 2.61 -6.77
CA PRO A 147 11.91 3.21 -5.84
C PRO A 147 13.21 3.61 -6.54
N MET A 148 13.81 4.72 -6.11
CA MET A 148 15.09 5.17 -6.67
C MET A 148 16.19 4.12 -6.53
N GLN A 149 16.21 3.39 -5.40
CA GLN A 149 17.18 2.32 -5.19
C GLN A 149 16.97 1.15 -6.16
N THR A 150 15.72 0.71 -6.37
CA THR A 150 15.36 -0.29 -7.39
C THR A 150 15.86 0.11 -8.78
N SER A 151 15.66 1.37 -9.17
CA SER A 151 16.11 1.88 -10.47
C SER A 151 17.64 1.94 -10.59
N LYS A 152 18.35 2.34 -9.53
CA LYS A 152 19.82 2.40 -9.49
C LYS A 152 20.47 1.02 -9.52
N ASP A 153 19.93 0.07 -8.78
CA ASP A 153 20.48 -1.29 -8.70
C ASP A 153 20.08 -2.14 -9.90
N GLY A 154 19.02 -1.75 -10.62
CA GLY A 154 18.49 -2.47 -11.77
C GLY A 154 17.65 -3.69 -11.41
N TYR A 155 17.23 -3.81 -10.15
CA TYR A 155 16.35 -4.86 -9.62
C TYR A 155 15.77 -4.46 -8.26
N GLY A 156 14.70 -5.10 -7.82
CA GLY A 156 14.05 -4.83 -6.53
C GLY A 156 12.54 -5.08 -6.54
N TYR A 157 11.77 -4.03 -6.24
CA TYR A 157 10.31 -4.06 -6.12
C TYR A 157 9.66 -2.79 -6.68
N LEU A 158 8.36 -2.87 -6.99
CA LEU A 158 7.49 -1.72 -7.28
C LEU A 158 6.60 -1.40 -6.07
N GLU A 159 6.11 -0.16 -5.98
CA GLU A 159 5.12 0.28 -4.99
C GLU A 159 3.82 0.68 -5.70
N ASP A 160 2.74 -0.05 -5.50
CA ASP A 160 1.41 0.35 -5.93
C ASP A 160 0.76 1.27 -4.90
N ARG A 161 0.50 2.52 -5.29
CA ARG A 161 0.04 3.59 -4.40
C ARG A 161 -1.47 3.82 -4.47
N ARG A 162 -2.14 3.06 -5.32
CA ARG A 162 -3.58 3.16 -5.58
C ARG A 162 -4.47 2.49 -4.52
N PRO A 163 -4.06 1.47 -3.74
CA PRO A 163 -4.95 0.91 -2.72
C PRO A 163 -5.28 1.93 -1.61
N SER A 164 -6.56 1.99 -1.25
CA SER A 164 -7.07 2.77 -0.13
C SER A 164 -6.69 2.15 1.22
N ALA A 165 -6.63 2.93 2.30
CA ALA A 165 -6.40 2.41 3.65
C ALA A 165 -7.40 1.32 4.09
N ASN A 166 -8.64 1.37 3.59
CA ASN A 166 -9.69 0.37 3.85
C ASN A 166 -9.70 -0.82 2.87
N MET A 167 -8.68 -0.98 2.02
CA MET A 167 -8.59 -2.11 1.09
C MET A 167 -8.58 -3.46 1.83
N ASP A 168 -9.12 -4.51 1.20
CA ASP A 168 -8.94 -5.89 1.65
C ASP A 168 -7.59 -6.41 1.11
N PRO A 169 -6.61 -6.72 1.98
CA PRO A 169 -5.30 -7.15 1.55
C PRO A 169 -5.34 -8.48 0.77
N TYR A 170 -6.33 -9.35 1.00
CA TYR A 170 -6.45 -10.57 0.21
C TYR A 170 -6.80 -10.27 -1.25
N LEU A 171 -7.74 -9.35 -1.48
CA LEU A 171 -8.16 -8.96 -2.84
C LEU A 171 -7.03 -8.22 -3.56
N VAL A 172 -6.35 -7.29 -2.88
CA VAL A 172 -5.22 -6.55 -3.45
C VAL A 172 -4.06 -7.50 -3.80
N CYS A 173 -3.68 -8.40 -2.91
CA CYS A 173 -2.64 -9.39 -3.20
C CYS A 173 -3.04 -10.33 -4.34
N ALA A 174 -4.28 -10.82 -4.36
CA ALA A 174 -4.76 -11.74 -5.40
C ALA A 174 -4.72 -11.09 -6.79
N ILE A 175 -5.26 -9.88 -6.94
CA ILE A 175 -5.32 -9.22 -8.25
C ILE A 175 -3.93 -8.77 -8.74
N LEU A 176 -3.01 -8.41 -7.84
CA LEU A 176 -1.61 -8.15 -8.20
C LEU A 176 -0.95 -9.41 -8.77
N LEU A 177 -1.17 -10.58 -8.15
CA LEU A 177 -0.65 -11.84 -8.66
C LEU A 177 -1.26 -12.20 -10.01
N GLU A 178 -2.59 -12.17 -10.12
CA GLU A 178 -3.31 -12.48 -11.36
C GLU A 178 -2.84 -11.59 -12.53
N THR A 179 -2.62 -10.29 -12.29
CA THR A 179 -2.22 -9.39 -13.36
C THR A 179 -0.74 -9.50 -13.73
N THR A 180 0.14 -9.78 -12.77
CA THR A 180 1.60 -9.69 -13.01
C THR A 180 2.28 -11.03 -13.21
N CYS A 181 1.75 -12.11 -12.63
CA CYS A 181 2.37 -13.44 -12.64
C CYS A 181 1.74 -14.42 -13.63
N ASP A 182 0.52 -14.15 -14.11
CA ASP A 182 -0.10 -14.89 -15.23
C ASP A 182 0.35 -14.29 -16.60
#